data_AF-A0A429MS15-F1
#
_entry.id   AF-A0A429MS15-F1
#
_cell.length_a   1.000
_cell.length_b   1.000
_cell.length_c   1.000
_cell.angle_alpha   90.00
_cell.angle_beta   90.00
_cell.angle_gamma   90.00
#
_symmetry.space_group_name_H-M   'P 1'
#
loop_
_entity.id
_entity.type
_entity.pdbx_description
1 polymer ?
#
loop_
_entity_poly.entity_id
_entity_poly.type
_entity_poly.pdbx_seq_one_letter_code
_entity_poly.pdbx_strand_id
1 'polypeptide(L)' 'FWAQQAVVASEKLEAGNGQETPEFYKAKIKVADFYFDRLLPRAQGHAESMVTTSRTLTSLPAEHFSFDY' A
#
# COMPACT_ATOMS: atom_id res chain seq x y z
N PHE A 1 -8.90 8.10 0.81
CA PHE A 1 -9.66 7.86 2.05
C PHE A 1 -8.78 7.85 3.31
N TRP A 2 -7.70 7.06 3.41
CA TRP A 2 -6.87 7.01 4.63
C TRP A 2 -6.27 8.35 5.07
N ALA A 3 -5.65 9.11 4.16
CA ALA A 3 -5.14 10.45 4.47
C ALA A 3 -6.25 11.42 4.94
N GLN A 4 -7.41 11.39 4.28
CA GLN A 4 -8.55 12.24 4.68
C GLN A 4 -9.04 11.89 6.10
N GLN A 5 -9.08 10.59 6.45
CA GLN A 5 -9.42 10.18 7.81
C GLN A 5 -8.38 10.62 8.84
N ALA A 6 -7.08 10.58 8.49
CA ALA A 6 -6.01 11.04 9.38
C ALA A 6 -6.08 12.56 9.61
N VAL A 7 -6.40 13.35 8.58
CA VAL A 7 -6.62 14.80 8.71
C VAL A 7 -7.75 15.08 9.68
N VAL A 8 -8.94 14.52 9.44
CA VAL A 8 -10.10 14.74 10.32
C VAL A 8 -9.83 14.24 11.75
N ALA A 9 -9.15 13.10 11.90
CA ALA A 9 -8.79 12.59 13.22
C ALA A 9 -7.82 13.52 13.96
N SER A 10 -6.86 14.13 13.26
CA SER A 10 -5.92 15.09 13.84
C SER A 10 -6.66 16.35 14.30
N GLU A 11 -7.53 16.90 13.46
CA GLU A 11 -8.36 18.08 13.79
C GLU A 11 -9.25 17.82 15.02
N LYS A 12 -9.88 16.64 15.12
CA LYS A 12 -10.72 16.27 16.26
C LYS A 12 -9.94 16.04 17.54
N LEU A 13 -8.73 15.50 17.43
CA LEU A 13 -7.84 15.31 18.56
C LEU A 13 -7.35 16.66 19.12
N GLU A 14 -7.00 17.61 18.25
CA GLU A 14 -6.57 18.96 18.64
C GLU A 14 -7.71 19.79 19.22
N ALA A 15 -8.89 19.76 18.60
CA ALA A 15 -10.05 20.53 19.06
C ALA A 15 -10.69 19.97 20.34
N GLY A 16 -10.42 18.71 20.70
CA GLY A 16 -11.00 18.05 21.87
C GLY A 16 -12.53 17.91 21.80
N ASN A 17 -13.15 18.10 20.63
CA ASN A 17 -14.60 18.06 20.41
C ASN A 17 -15.05 16.84 19.59
N GLY A 18 -14.19 15.83 19.50
CA GLY A 18 -14.53 14.55 18.91
C GLY A 18 -15.58 13.81 19.74
N GLN A 19 -16.46 13.08 19.07
CA GLN A 19 -17.43 12.20 19.73
C GLN A 19 -16.76 10.95 20.32
N GLU A 20 -15.65 10.53 19.72
CA GLU A 20 -14.91 9.32 20.09
C GLU A 20 -13.74 9.64 21.03
N THR A 21 -13.10 8.60 21.57
CA THR A 21 -11.94 8.75 22.44
C THR A 21 -10.71 9.29 21.69
N PRO A 22 -9.80 10.01 22.37
CA PRO A 22 -8.51 10.41 21.80
C PRO A 22 -7.72 9.24 21.18
N GLU A 23 -7.80 8.06 21.78
CA GLU A 23 -7.12 6.84 21.34
C GLU A 23 -7.64 6.35 19.99
N PHE A 24 -8.95 6.47 19.73
CA PHE A 24 -9.55 6.15 18.44
C PHE A 24 -8.96 7.03 17.32
N TYR A 25 -8.87 8.33 17.55
CA TYR A 25 -8.30 9.27 16.57
C TYR A 25 -6.81 9.02 16.34
N LYS A 26 -6.03 8.76 17.40
CA LYS A 26 -4.64 8.34 17.27
C LYS A 26 -4.49 7.05 16.45
N ALA A 27 -5.39 6.08 16.65
CA ALA A 27 -5.38 4.85 15.87
C ALA A 27 -5.64 5.11 14.37
N LYS A 28 -6.57 6.03 14.02
CA LYS A 28 -6.81 6.42 12.63
C LYS A 28 -5.58 7.00 11.95
N ILE A 29 -4.85 7.88 12.65
CA ILE A 29 -3.59 8.44 12.16
C ILE A 29 -2.57 7.31 11.94
N LYS A 30 -2.40 6.42 12.92
CA LYS A 30 -1.46 5.29 12.81
C LYS A 30 -1.77 4.31 11.68
N VAL A 31 -3.05 4.05 11.41
CA VAL A 31 -3.43 3.20 10.29
C VAL A 31 -3.12 3.88 8.95
N ALA A 32 -3.29 5.20 8.84
CA ALA A 32 -2.88 5.93 7.66
C ALA A 32 -1.37 5.82 7.43
N ASP A 33 -0.56 6.09 8.46
CA ASP A 33 0.91 5.93 8.39
C ASP A 33 1.29 4.53 7.88
N PHE A 34 0.72 3.48 8.50
CA PHE A 34 0.96 2.10 8.07
C PHE A 34 0.60 1.86 6.60
N TYR A 35 -0.55 2.37 6.14
CA TYR A 35 -0.98 2.21 4.76
C TYR A 35 0.02 2.87 3.79
N PHE A 36 0.42 4.10 4.06
CA PHE A 36 1.35 4.85 3.21
C PHE A 36 2.75 4.24 3.23
N ASP A 37 3.23 3.76 4.37
CA ASP A 37 4.58 3.19 4.49
C ASP A 37 4.69 1.77 3.94
N ARG A 38 3.64 0.94 4.10
CA ARG A 38 3.76 -0.52 3.89
C ARG A 38 2.90 -1.07 2.75
N LEU A 39 1.75 -0.45 2.46
CA LEU A 39 0.82 -0.96 1.46
C LEU A 39 0.90 -0.19 0.14
N LEU A 40 0.88 1.14 0.20
CA LEU A 40 0.89 1.97 -1.00
C LEU A 40 2.10 1.72 -1.92
N PRO A 41 3.34 1.51 -1.43
CA PRO A 41 4.50 1.32 -2.31
C PRO A 41 4.37 0.09 -3.23
N ARG A 42 3.54 -0.90 -2.88
CA ARG A 42 3.30 -2.09 -3.72
C ARG A 42 2.64 -1.73 -5.05
N ALA A 43 1.80 -0.70 -5.05
CA ALA A 43 1.13 -0.24 -6.27
C ALA A 43 2.15 0.21 -7.33
N GLN A 44 3.26 0.82 -6.92
CA GLN A 44 4.34 1.18 -7.83
C GLN A 44 4.98 -0.06 -8.47
N GLY A 45 5.32 -1.08 -7.67
CA GLY A 45 5.88 -2.32 -8.20
C GLY A 45 4.94 -3.03 -9.20
N HIS A 46 3.63 -3.01 -8.94
CA HIS A 46 2.63 -3.49 -9.90
C HIS A 46 2.60 -2.68 -11.19
N ALA A 47 2.64 -1.34 -11.09
CA ALA A 47 2.65 -0.46 -12.25
C ALA A 47 3.90 -0.67 -13.12
N GLU A 48 5.08 -0.78 -12.50
CA GLU A 48 6.35 -1.08 -13.19
C GLU A 48 6.29 -2.45 -13.89
N SER A 49 5.71 -3.45 -13.23
CA SER A 49 5.55 -4.79 -13.81
C SER A 49 4.60 -4.78 -15.02
N MET A 50 3.53 -3.99 -14.99
CA MET A 50 2.56 -3.89 -16.08
C MET A 50 3.14 -3.32 -17.38
N VAL A 51 4.14 -2.44 -17.29
CA VAL A 51 4.76 -1.80 -18.47
C VAL A 51 6.03 -2.53 -18.93
N THR A 52 6.45 -3.56 -18.19
CA THR A 52 7.60 -4.38 -18.56
C THR A 52 7.28 -5.24 -19.78
N THR A 53 8.24 -5.37 -20.69
CA THR A 53 8.06 -6.12 -21.94
C THR A 53 7.83 -7.62 -21.67
N SER A 54 6.94 -8.25 -22.44
CA SER A 54 6.60 -9.68 -22.32
C SER A 54 7.77 -10.64 -22.60
N ARG A 55 8.86 -10.16 -23.22
CA ARG A 55 10.10 -10.91 -23.46
C ARG A 55 10.67 -11.50 -22.17
N THR A 56 10.48 -10.84 -21.02
CA THR A 56 10.92 -11.37 -19.73
C THR A 56 10.29 -12.73 -19.39
N LEU A 57 9.09 -13.01 -19.92
CA LEU A 57 8.40 -14.28 -19.75
C LEU A 57 8.63 -15.25 -20.91
N THR A 58 8.87 -14.74 -22.13
CA THR A 58 8.87 -15.56 -23.36
C THR A 58 10.24 -15.81 -23.95
N SER A 59 11.33 -15.25 -23.40
CA SER A 59 12.67 -15.39 -23.99
C SER A 59 13.37 -16.70 -23.66
N LEU A 60 12.90 -17.47 -22.67
CA LEU A 60 13.55 -18.72 -22.28
C LEU A 60 13.12 -19.84 -23.25
N PRO A 61 14.07 -20.51 -23.94
CA PRO A 61 13.76 -21.70 -24.75
C PRO A 61 13.09 -22.81 -23.94
N ALA A 62 12.16 -23.54 -24.57
CA ALA A 62 11.33 -24.55 -23.92
C ALA A 62 12.16 -25.69 -23.31
N GLU A 63 13.27 -26.06 -23.96
CA GLU A 63 14.21 -27.09 -23.51
C GLU A 63 14.83 -26.78 -22.14
N HIS A 64 14.92 -25.50 -21.75
CA HIS A 64 15.43 -25.10 -20.43
C HIS A 64 14.37 -25.14 -19.33
N PHE A 65 13.09 -25.37 -19.66
CA PHE A 65 12.04 -25.65 -18.69
C PHE A 65 11.84 -27.16 -18.42
N SER A 66 12.45 -28.04 -19.24
CA SER A 66 12.37 -29.48 -19.03
C SER A 66 13.35 -29.93 -17.95
N PHE A 67 12.86 -30.74 -17.01
CA PHE A 67 13.66 -31.37 -15.95
C PHE A 67 13.95 -32.85 -16.25
N ASP A 68 13.59 -33.34 -17.43
CA ASP A 68 13.84 -34.73 -17.82
C ASP A 68 15.34 -34.92 -18.10
N TYR A 69 15.98 -35.75 -17.27
CA TYR A 69 17.37 -36.23 -17.43
C TYR A 69 17.37 -37.68 -17.91
#